data_AF-A0A3B9M9S8-F1
#
_entry.id   AF-A0A3B9M9S8-F1
#
_cell.length_a   1.000
_cell.length_b   1.000
_cell.length_c   1.000
_cell.angle_alpha   90.00
_cell.angle_beta   90.00
_cell.angle_gamma   90.00
#
_symmetry.space_group_name_H-M   'P 1'
#
loop_
_entity.id
_entity.type
_entity.pdbx_description
1 polymer ?
#
loop_
_entity_poly.entity_id
_entity_poly.type
_entity_poly.pdbx_seq_one_letter_code
_entity_poly.pdbx_strand_id
1 'polypeptide(L)' 'MNMGLGAAELGGSDAHIVDAVGRAFTEFPGKTPAALRKAIEMGETRAGRRRYRAVGLMRYAAWGLNHQRYVVAV' A
#
# COMPACT_ATOMS: atom_id res chain seq x y z
N MET A 1 8.70 0.97 -6.72
CA MET A 1 7.71 0.53 -7.74
C MET A 1 8.46 -0.32 -8.75
N ASN A 2 7.87 -1.41 -9.26
CA ASN A 2 8.56 -2.39 -10.14
C ASN A 2 8.68 -1.95 -11.61
N MET A 3 8.47 -0.65 -11.89
CA MET A 3 8.46 -0.11 -13.24
C MET A 3 9.83 -0.28 -13.90
N GLY A 4 9.85 -0.97 -15.05
CA GLY A 4 11.07 -1.24 -15.81
C GLY A 4 11.91 -2.43 -15.33
N LEU A 5 11.47 -3.15 -14.28
CA LEU A 5 12.20 -4.31 -13.74
C LEU A 5 11.72 -5.67 -14.29
N GLY A 6 10.69 -5.67 -15.14
CA GLY A 6 10.06 -6.91 -15.64
C GLY A 6 9.23 -7.67 -14.60
N ALA A 7 9.04 -7.10 -13.40
CA ALA A 7 8.22 -7.66 -12.34
C ALA A 7 6.82 -7.02 -12.31
N ALA A 8 5.82 -7.80 -11.87
CA ALA A 8 4.44 -7.33 -11.73
C ALA A 8 4.34 -6.12 -10.78
N GLU A 9 3.50 -5.14 -11.14
CA GLU A 9 3.29 -3.95 -10.32
C GLU A 9 2.33 -4.25 -9.16
N LEU A 10 2.75 -3.96 -7.92
CA LEU A 10 1.92 -4.12 -6.74
C LEU A 10 1.78 -2.79 -5.99
N GLY A 11 0.59 -2.56 -5.45
CA GLY A 11 0.30 -1.45 -4.54
C GLY A 11 -0.19 -1.96 -3.19
N GLY A 12 0.41 -1.44 -2.12
CA GLY A 12 0.03 -1.72 -0.73
C GLY A 12 0.10 -0.44 0.09
N SER A 13 -0.92 -0.21 0.94
CA SER A 13 -1.07 1.03 1.69
C SER A 13 -0.10 1.22 2.84
N ASP A 14 0.54 0.13 3.29
CA ASP A 14 1.39 0.12 4.50
C ASP A 14 0.70 0.84 5.67
N ALA A 15 -0.51 0.36 5.99
CA ALA A 15 -1.46 1.11 6.77
C ALA A 15 -1.15 0.99 8.27
N HIS A 16 -0.59 2.06 8.84
CA HIS A 16 -0.35 2.19 10.28
C HIS A 16 -1.43 3.02 11.00
N ILE A 17 -2.30 3.66 10.23
CA ILE A 17 -3.50 4.36 10.71
C ILE A 17 -4.70 4.00 9.85
N VAL A 18 -5.91 4.16 10.39
CA VAL A 18 -7.16 3.85 9.67
C VAL A 18 -7.28 4.66 8.37
N ASP A 19 -6.87 5.93 8.38
CA ASP A 19 -6.92 6.79 7.18
C ASP A 19 -6.07 6.29 6.01
N ALA A 20 -5.10 5.39 6.28
CA ALA A 20 -4.20 4.81 5.31
C ALA A 20 -4.76 3.56 4.63
N VAL A 21 -5.70 2.86 5.27
CA VAL A 21 -6.29 1.62 4.75
C VAL A 21 -6.88 1.86 3.36
N GLY A 22 -6.42 1.08 2.37
CA GLY A 22 -6.88 1.18 0.99
C GLY A 22 -6.44 2.44 0.24
N ARG A 23 -5.48 3.23 0.77
CA ARG A 23 -4.92 4.39 0.06
C ARG A 23 -3.98 4.01 -1.06
N ALA A 24 -3.30 2.88 -0.95
CA ALA A 24 -2.67 2.20 -2.07
C ALA A 24 -3.17 0.76 -2.10
N PHE A 25 -3.33 0.23 -3.31
CA PHE A 25 -3.96 -1.06 -3.56
C PHE A 25 -3.48 -1.63 -4.89
N THR A 26 -3.74 -2.90 -5.12
CA THR A 26 -3.44 -3.58 -6.37
C THR A 26 -4.74 -3.81 -7.13
N GLU A 27 -4.81 -3.30 -8.36
CA GLU A 27 -5.88 -3.61 -9.31
C GLU A 27 -5.51 -4.87 -10.10
N PHE A 28 -6.46 -5.79 -10.27
CA PHE A 28 -6.25 -7.05 -11.00
C PHE A 28 -7.58 -7.60 -11.53
N PRO A 29 -7.56 -8.42 -12.59
CA PRO A 29 -8.76 -9.08 -13.08
C PRO A 29 -9.23 -10.19 -12.14
N GLY A 30 -10.53 -10.17 -11.79
CA GLY A 30 -11.17 -11.20 -10.96
C GLY A 30 -11.46 -10.74 -9.53
N LYS A 31 -11.90 -11.69 -8.69
CA LYS A 31 -12.36 -11.42 -7.31
C LYS A 31 -11.91 -12.48 -6.29
N THR A 32 -11.02 -13.39 -6.67
CA THR A 32 -10.58 -14.50 -5.81
C THR A 32 -9.07 -14.41 -5.57
N PRO A 33 -8.56 -15.02 -4.47
CA PRO A 33 -7.11 -15.10 -4.23
C PRO A 33 -6.35 -15.81 -5.36
N ALA A 34 -6.95 -16.84 -5.96
CA ALA A 34 -6.35 -17.55 -7.10
C ALA A 34 -6.23 -16.65 -8.35
N ALA A 35 -7.24 -15.80 -8.61
CA ALA A 35 -7.18 -14.83 -9.69
C ALA A 35 -6.10 -13.77 -9.44
N LEU A 36 -5.95 -13.30 -8.20
CA LEU A 36 -4.87 -12.40 -7.82
C LEU A 36 -3.50 -13.05 -8.08
N ARG A 37 -3.29 -14.28 -7.60
CA ARG A 37 -2.04 -15.00 -7.82
C ARG A 37 -1.70 -15.11 -9.30
N LYS A 38 -2.65 -15.54 -10.12
CA LYS A 38 -2.48 -15.62 -11.57
C LYS A 38 -2.11 -14.27 -12.18
N ALA A 39 -2.80 -13.19 -11.79
CA ALA A 39 -2.51 -11.86 -12.32
C ALA A 39 -1.09 -11.40 -11.97
N ILE A 40 -0.57 -11.74 -10.80
CA ILE A 40 0.82 -11.45 -10.41
C ILE A 40 1.80 -12.24 -11.29
N GLU A 41 1.58 -13.55 -11.44
CA GLU A 41 2.44 -14.43 -12.25
C GLU A 41 2.47 -14.00 -13.73
N MET A 42 1.35 -13.46 -14.24
CA MET A 42 1.22 -13.01 -15.63
C MET A 42 1.56 -11.52 -15.85
N GLY A 43 1.85 -10.76 -14.79
CA GLY A 43 2.13 -9.32 -14.89
C GLY A 43 0.92 -8.46 -15.25
N GLU A 44 -0.30 -8.92 -14.93
CA GLU A 44 -1.57 -8.25 -15.24
C GLU A 44 -2.07 -7.34 -14.12
N THR A 45 -1.23 -7.05 -13.12
CA THR A 45 -1.57 -6.17 -12.00
C THR A 45 -1.20 -4.72 -12.29
N ARG A 46 -1.91 -3.78 -11.66
CA ARG A 46 -1.59 -2.34 -11.68
C ARG A 46 -1.58 -1.78 -10.27
N ALA A 47 -0.59 -0.95 -9.96
CA ALA A 47 -0.53 -0.25 -8.67
C ALA A 47 -1.48 0.96 -8.67
N GLY A 48 -2.51 0.91 -7.83
CA GLY A 48 -3.48 1.99 -7.65
C GLY A 48 -3.21 2.83 -6.40
N ARG A 49 -3.62 4.11 -6.42
CA ARG A 49 -3.60 5.00 -5.25
C ARG A 49 -4.80 5.93 -5.18
N ARG A 50 -5.22 6.25 -3.96
CA ARG A 50 -6.21 7.29 -3.64
C ARG A 50 -5.52 8.40 -2.85
N ARG A 51 -5.86 9.65 -3.14
CA ARG A 51 -5.35 10.79 -2.38
C ARG A 51 -5.84 10.71 -0.94
N TYR A 52 -4.97 11.10 -0.01
CA TYR A 52 -5.38 11.35 1.37
C TYR A 52 -6.20 12.63 1.45
N ARG A 53 -7.10 12.70 2.44
CA ARG A 53 -7.63 13.99 2.90
C ARG A 53 -6.54 14.69 3.72
N ALA A 54 -6.54 16.02 3.75
CA ALA A 54 -5.53 16.80 4.50
C ALA A 54 -5.42 16.36 5.97
N VAL A 55 -6.57 16.13 6.64
CA VAL A 55 -6.60 15.63 8.02
C VAL A 55 -5.95 14.24 8.15
N GLY A 56 -6.15 13.36 7.17
CA GLY A 56 -5.55 12.03 7.15
C GLY A 56 -4.01 12.09 7.02
N LEU A 57 -3.49 13.04 6.22
CA LEU A 57 -2.05 13.29 6.15
C LEU A 57 -1.49 13.75 7.50
N MET A 58 -2.18 14.67 8.19
CA MET A 58 -1.75 15.16 9.50
C MET A 58 -1.77 14.05 10.56
N ARG A 59 -2.79 13.17 10.55
CA ARG A 59 -2.80 12.00 11.44
C ARG A 59 -1.67 11.03 11.14
N TYR A 60 -1.33 10.82 9.86
CA TYR A 60 -0.22 9.94 9.49
C TYR A 60 1.12 10.52 9.95
N ALA A 61 1.33 11.82 9.77
CA ALA A 61 2.51 12.52 10.28
C ALA A 61 2.59 12.43 11.80
N ALA A 62 1.48 12.67 12.52
CA ALA A 62 1.43 12.56 13.97
C ALA A 62 1.73 11.14 14.46
N TRP A 63 1.21 10.11 13.77
CA TRP A 63 1.57 8.71 14.04
C TRP A 63 3.09 8.51 13.90
N GLY A 64 3.70 8.95 12.79
CA GLY A 64 5.13 8.80 12.56
C GLY A 64 5.99 9.47 13.64
N LEU A 65 5.66 10.72 14.00
CA LEU A 65 6.36 11.47 15.05
C LEU A 65 6.22 10.82 16.44
N ASN A 66 5.07 10.21 16.74
CA ASN A 66 4.83 9.53 18.01
C ASN A 66 5.43 8.13 18.06
N HIS A 67 5.49 7.40 16.92
CA HIS A 67 6.08 6.07 16.83
C HIS A 67 7.62 6.08 16.80
N GLN A 68 8.26 7.20 16.42
CA GLN A 68 9.73 7.38 16.51
C GLN A 68 10.28 7.37 17.95
N ARG A 69 9.44 7.19 18.99
CA ARG A 69 9.88 7.15 20.40
C ARG A 69 9.90 5.76 21.05
N TYR A 70 9.52 4.70 20.34
CA TYR A 70 9.55 3.32 20.88
C TYR A 70 10.63 2.44 20.25
N VAL A 71 11.48 2.99 19.38
CA VAL A 71 12.64 2.27 18.86
C VAL A 71 13.81 2.45 19.83
N VAL A 72 13.88 1.49 20.76
CA VAL A 72 15.03 1.07 21.60
C VAL A 72 15.41 1.96 22.79
N ALA A 73 14.76 1.72 23.94
CA ALA A 73 15.47 1.68 25.22
C ALA A 73 15.55 0.19 25.63
N VAL A 74 16.73 -0.39 25.38
CA VAL A 74 17.31 -1.68 25.83
C VAL A 74 16.39 -2.91 25.82
#